data_AF-A0A1F8H1D7-F1
#
_entry.id   AF-A0A1F8H1D7-F1
#
_cell.length_a   1.000
_cell.length_b   1.000
_cell.length_c   1.000
_cell.angle_alpha   90.00
_cell.angle_beta   90.00
_cell.angle_gamma   90.00
#
_symmetry.space_group_name_H-M   'P 1'
#
loop_
_entity.id
_entity.type
_entity.pdbx_description
1 polymer ?
#
loop_
_entity_poly.entity_id
_entity_poly.type
_entity_poly.pdbx_seq_one_letter_code
_entity_poly.pdbx_strand_id
1 'polypeptide(L)'
;MLKNNQKGVVIIFTAIILGILISISIGLAAIFVPKIRLITEVKNSVGALFAAESGLEWCLYNNRVNPSPTPLPPVMSNGATFVLTPADCSGSSLKSVGTYRGVTRAFQVDFQ
;
A
#
# COMPACT_ATOMS: atom_id res chain seq x y z
N MET A 1 -34.86 28.22 -54.34
CA MET A 1 -34.60 26.87 -53.80
C MET A 1 -33.47 26.96 -52.78
N LEU A 2 -33.79 27.06 -51.48
CA LEU A 2 -32.79 27.06 -50.41
C LEU A 2 -32.29 25.63 -50.20
N LYS A 3 -31.06 25.36 -50.65
CA LYS A 3 -30.43 24.04 -50.60
C LYS A 3 -30.03 23.73 -49.15
N ASN A 4 -30.78 22.85 -48.48
CA ASN A 4 -30.54 22.42 -47.10
C ASN A 4 -29.18 21.72 -46.94
N ASN A 5 -28.14 22.48 -46.58
CA ASN A 5 -26.77 22.00 -46.35
C ASN A 5 -26.44 21.68 -44.87
N GLN A 6 -27.46 21.59 -44.00
CA GLN A 6 -27.26 21.46 -42.54
C GLN A 6 -26.94 20.04 -42.05
N LYS A 7 -27.08 19.00 -42.90
CA LYS A 7 -26.90 17.60 -42.48
C LYS A 7 -25.45 17.23 -42.11
N GLY A 8 -24.45 17.87 -42.75
CA GLY A 8 -23.04 17.61 -42.45
C GLY A 8 -22.56 18.23 -41.13
N VAL A 9 -23.11 19.41 -40.77
CA VAL A 9 -22.75 20.14 -39.55
C VAL A 9 -23.18 19.38 -38.30
N VAL A 10 -24.34 18.71 -38.35
CA VAL A 10 -24.85 17.90 -37.23
C VAL A 10 -23.87 16.78 -36.87
N ILE A 11 -23.29 16.10 -37.86
CA ILE A 11 -22.35 14.99 -37.63
C ILE A 11 -21.10 15.50 -36.89
N ILE A 12 -20.55 16.64 -37.33
CA ILE A 12 -19.37 17.26 -36.69
C ILE A 12 -19.69 17.65 -35.24
N PHE A 13 -20.87 18.24 -35.02
CA PHE A 13 -21.29 18.64 -33.67
C PHE A 13 -21.43 17.43 -32.73
N THR A 14 -22.05 16.34 -33.22
CA THR A 14 -22.16 15.10 -32.44
C THR A 14 -20.80 14.47 -32.16
N ALA A 15 -19.86 14.52 -33.11
CA ALA A 15 -18.51 13.98 -32.93
C ALA A 15 -17.72 14.78 -31.87
N ILE A 16 -17.85 16.10 -31.84
CA ILE A 16 -17.21 16.95 -30.82
C ILE A 16 -17.79 16.64 -29.44
N ILE A 17 -19.11 16.53 -29.31
CA ILE A 17 -19.76 16.19 -28.04
C ILE A 17 -19.32 14.80 -27.56
N LEU A 18 -19.30 13.81 -28.45
CA LEU A 18 -18.81 12.46 -28.12
C LEU A 18 -17.33 12.48 -27.70
N GLY A 19 -16.49 13.27 -28.37
CA GLY A 19 -15.09 13.45 -27.99
C GLY A 19 -14.92 14.01 -26.59
N ILE A 20 -15.72 15.02 -26.21
CA ILE A 20 -15.72 15.60 -24.87
C ILE A 20 -16.16 14.56 -23.83
N LEU A 21 -17.23 13.81 -24.11
CA LEU A 21 -17.73 12.78 -23.19
C LEU A 21 -16.70 11.65 -22.95
N ILE A 22 -16.02 11.21 -24.01
CA ILE A 22 -14.96 10.20 -23.90
C ILE A 22 -13.77 10.75 -23.11
N SER A 23 -13.35 12.00 -23.37
CA SER A 23 -12.26 12.64 -22.63
C SER A 23 -12.53 12.70 -21.13
N ILE A 24 -13.74 13.11 -20.73
CA ILE A 24 -14.15 13.15 -19.32
C ILE A 24 -14.13 11.74 -18.72
N SER A 25 -14.65 10.74 -19.43
CA SER A 25 -14.72 9.36 -18.97
C SER A 25 -13.33 8.76 -18.73
N ILE A 26 -12.39 8.97 -19.66
CA ILE A 26 -11.00 8.52 -19.52
C ILE A 26 -10.31 9.26 -18.37
N GLY A 27 -10.55 10.57 -18.23
CA GLY A 27 -10.03 11.37 -17.11
C GLY A 27 -10.46 10.81 -15.75
N LEU A 28 -11.74 10.45 -15.61
CA LEU A 28 -12.24 9.82 -14.39
C LEU A 28 -11.62 8.43 -14.16
N ALA A 29 -11.56 7.60 -15.21
CA ALA A 29 -10.95 6.27 -15.11
C ALA A 29 -9.49 6.34 -14.63
N ALA A 30 -8.71 7.30 -15.16
CA ALA A 30 -7.33 7.53 -14.75
C ALA A 30 -7.19 7.91 -13.27
N ILE A 31 -8.18 8.60 -12.69
CA ILE A 31 -8.19 8.99 -11.27
C ILE A 31 -8.64 7.83 -10.38
N PHE A 32 -9.65 7.06 -10.79
CA PHE A 32 -10.25 6.03 -9.93
C PHE A 32 -9.45 4.73 -9.88
N VAL A 33 -8.83 4.30 -10.98
CA VAL A 33 -8.09 3.03 -11.02
C VAL A 33 -6.95 2.99 -9.99
N PRO A 34 -6.10 4.03 -9.83
CA PRO A 34 -5.09 4.04 -8.78
C PRO A 34 -5.68 4.03 -7.36
N LYS A 35 -6.80 4.74 -7.14
CA LYS A 35 -7.47 4.80 -5.83
C LYS A 35 -7.96 3.43 -5.36
N ILE A 36 -8.46 2.60 -6.27
CA ILE A 36 -8.91 1.23 -5.93
C ILE A 36 -7.73 0.38 -5.43
N ARG A 37 -6.56 0.48 -6.08
CA ARG A 37 -5.34 -0.21 -5.62
C ARG A 37 -4.90 0.29 -4.25
N LEU A 38 -4.93 1.59 -4.02
CA LEU A 38 -4.58 2.16 -2.71
C LEU A 38 -5.49 1.65 -1.59
N ILE A 39 -6.79 1.48 -1.84
CA ILE A 39 -7.72 0.91 -0.83
C ILE A 39 -7.30 -0.51 -0.44
N THR A 40 -6.93 -1.36 -1.40
CA THR A 40 -6.47 -2.72 -1.10
C THR A 40 -5.14 -2.74 -0.35
N GLU A 41 -4.21 -1.85 -0.73
CA GLU A 41 -2.93 -1.69 -0.04
C GLU A 41 -3.11 -1.21 1.40
N VAL A 42 -4.00 -0.25 1.64
CA VAL A 42 -4.31 0.28 2.98
C VAL A 42 -4.93 -0.81 3.86
N LYS A 43 -5.88 -1.58 3.32
CA LYS A 43 -6.49 -2.70 4.05
C LYS A 43 -5.46 -3.74 4.48
N ASN A 44 -4.54 -4.11 3.59
CA ASN A 44 -3.50 -5.09 3.88
C ASN A 44 -2.35 -4.49 4.71
N SER A 45 -2.19 -3.17 4.72
CA SER A 45 -1.15 -2.49 5.50
C SER A 45 -1.26 -2.76 6.99
N VAL A 46 -2.47 -2.92 7.54
CA VAL A 46 -2.67 -3.21 8.97
C VAL A 46 -2.01 -4.53 9.38
N GLY A 47 -2.14 -5.58 8.56
CA GLY A 47 -1.49 -6.86 8.83
C GLY A 47 0.03 -6.80 8.73
N ALA A 48 0.55 -6.04 7.76
CA ALA A 48 1.98 -5.80 7.63
C ALA A 48 2.53 -4.96 8.80
N LEU A 49 1.80 -3.94 9.24
CA LEU A 49 2.15 -3.07 10.37
C LEU A 49 2.22 -3.88 11.66
N PHE A 50 1.17 -4.65 11.94
CA PHE A 50 1.08 -5.50 13.11
C PHE A 50 2.24 -6.51 13.20
N ALA A 51 2.60 -7.13 12.07
CA ALA A 51 3.74 -8.05 12.01
C ALA A 51 5.08 -7.32 12.26
N ALA A 52 5.25 -6.12 11.67
CA ALA A 52 6.44 -5.31 11.87
C ALA A 52 6.60 -4.89 13.34
N GLU A 53 5.55 -4.34 13.95
CA GLU A 53 5.55 -3.91 15.36
C GLU A 53 5.79 -5.08 16.31
N SER A 54 5.11 -6.22 16.09
CA SER A 54 5.30 -7.39 16.95
C SER A 54 6.74 -7.91 16.93
N GLY A 55 7.39 -7.91 15.76
CA GLY A 55 8.81 -8.28 15.66
C GLY A 55 9.72 -7.26 16.36
N LEU A 56 9.44 -5.97 16.21
CA LEU A 56 10.22 -4.91 16.84
C LEU A 56 10.09 -4.94 18.36
N GLU A 57 8.87 -5.05 18.89
CA GLU A 57 8.60 -5.17 20.33
C GLU A 57 9.27 -6.41 20.93
N TRP A 58 9.30 -7.53 20.21
CA TRP A 58 10.05 -8.71 20.64
C TRP A 58 11.55 -8.43 20.76
N CYS A 59 12.15 -7.73 19.79
CA CYS A 59 13.54 -7.29 19.88
C CYS A 59 13.77 -6.33 21.06
N LEU A 60 12.90 -5.33 21.23
CA LEU A 60 13.01 -4.34 22.31
C LEU A 60 12.90 -5.01 23.68
N TYR A 61 11.97 -5.95 23.84
CA TYR A 61 11.79 -6.72 25.05
C TYR A 61 13.04 -7.54 25.38
N ASN A 62 13.58 -8.28 24.40
CA ASN A 62 14.77 -9.11 24.60
C ASN A 62 15.99 -8.28 24.99
N ASN A 63 16.23 -7.14 24.34
CA ASN A 63 17.33 -6.25 24.69
C ASN A 63 17.19 -5.63 26.08
N ARG A 64 15.97 -5.27 26.48
CA ARG A 64 15.73 -4.57 27.75
C ARG A 64 15.74 -5.52 28.94
N VAL A 65 15.08 -6.68 28.81
CA VAL A 65 14.87 -7.62 29.92
C VAL A 65 15.97 -8.68 29.98
N ASN A 66 16.62 -8.98 28.85
CA ASN A 66 17.58 -10.08 28.71
C ASN A 66 17.08 -11.40 29.34
N PRO A 67 15.87 -11.85 28.97
CA PRO A 67 15.28 -13.06 29.54
C PRO A 67 16.11 -14.30 29.19
N SER A 68 16.31 -15.17 30.18
CA SER A 68 16.97 -16.47 30.02
C SER A 68 16.02 -17.59 30.46
N PRO A 69 15.57 -18.47 29.54
CA PRO A 69 15.90 -18.52 28.11
C PRO A 69 15.20 -17.43 27.29
N THR A 70 15.77 -17.09 26.12
CA THR A 70 15.18 -16.13 25.20
C THR A 70 13.85 -16.66 24.64
N PRO A 71 12.74 -15.90 24.72
CA PRO A 71 11.47 -16.28 24.13
C PRO A 71 11.59 -16.44 22.62
N LEU A 72 10.86 -17.41 22.06
CA LEU A 72 10.76 -17.57 20.61
C LEU A 72 10.11 -16.32 19.98
N PRO A 73 10.49 -15.95 18.74
CA PRO A 73 9.86 -14.85 18.02
C PRO A 73 8.37 -15.14 17.76
N PRO A 74 7.51 -14.11 17.72
CA PRO A 74 6.09 -14.28 17.48
C PRO A 74 5.82 -14.83 16.08
N VAL A 75 4.77 -15.65 15.93
CA VAL A 75 4.32 -16.18 14.63
C VAL A 75 2.90 -15.69 14.36
N MET A 76 2.66 -15.12 13.19
CA MET A 76 1.36 -14.57 12.85
C MET A 76 0.45 -15.64 12.23
N SER A 77 -0.72 -15.88 12.81
CA SER A 77 -1.69 -16.89 12.35
C SER A 77 -2.38 -16.51 11.03
N ASN A 78 -2.36 -15.24 10.66
CA ASN A 78 -2.97 -14.73 9.43
C ASN A 78 -2.07 -14.86 8.19
N GLY A 79 -0.84 -15.40 8.33
CA GLY A 79 0.12 -15.53 7.24
C GLY A 79 0.92 -14.25 6.96
N ALA A 80 0.86 -13.26 7.83
CA ALA A 80 1.82 -12.15 7.82
C ALA A 80 3.20 -12.64 8.28
N THR A 81 4.26 -12.04 7.73
CA THR A 81 5.64 -12.36 8.11
C THR A 81 6.36 -11.08 8.49
N PHE A 82 7.47 -11.20 9.22
CA PHE A 82 8.36 -10.07 9.44
C PHE A 82 9.82 -10.50 9.33
N VAL A 83 10.68 -9.52 9.05
CA VAL A 83 12.13 -9.68 8.98
C VAL A 83 12.77 -8.62 9.87
N LEU A 84 13.68 -9.07 10.73
CA LEU A 84 14.41 -8.21 11.65
C LEU A 84 15.78 -7.87 11.08
N THR A 85 16.24 -6.65 11.34
CA THR A 85 17.58 -6.19 10.98
C THR A 85 18.13 -5.34 12.12
N PRO A 86 19.19 -5.80 12.81
CA PRO A 86 19.81 -7.12 12.67
C PRO A 86 18.94 -8.25 13.24
N ALA A 87 19.15 -9.48 12.76
CA ALA A 87 18.26 -10.61 13.03
C ALA A 87 18.32 -11.12 14.49
N ASP A 88 19.44 -10.88 15.15
CA ASP A 88 19.68 -11.16 16.57
C ASP A 88 19.19 -10.03 17.49
N CYS A 89 18.56 -9.00 16.92
CA CYS A 89 18.12 -7.80 17.64
C CYS A 89 19.26 -7.07 18.35
N SER A 90 20.53 -7.26 17.98
CA SER A 90 21.62 -6.56 18.67
C SER A 90 21.83 -5.14 18.13
N GLY A 91 22.55 -4.31 18.88
CA GLY A 91 23.01 -3.00 18.40
C GLY A 91 22.06 -1.83 18.66
N SER A 92 22.48 -0.67 18.17
CA SER A 92 21.82 0.62 18.41
C SER A 92 20.72 0.95 17.40
N SER A 93 20.56 0.16 16.34
CA SER A 93 19.52 0.36 15.34
C SER A 93 18.77 -0.95 15.13
N LEU A 94 17.47 -0.93 15.45
CA LEU A 94 16.59 -2.08 15.29
C LEU A 94 15.54 -1.76 14.26
N LYS A 95 15.50 -2.55 13.18
CA LYS A 95 14.51 -2.43 12.12
C LYS A 95 13.70 -3.71 12.00
N SER A 96 12.39 -3.57 11.87
CA SER A 96 11.48 -4.67 11.59
C SER A 96 10.67 -4.35 10.35
N VAL A 97 10.63 -5.28 9.39
CA VAL A 97 9.88 -5.17 8.13
C VAL A 97 8.82 -6.25 8.10
N GLY A 98 7.56 -5.86 8.26
CA GLY A 98 6.40 -6.74 8.15
C GLY A 98 5.85 -6.80 6.73
N THR A 99 5.40 -7.98 6.33
CA THR A 99 4.85 -8.27 5.00
C THR A 99 3.51 -9.00 5.13
N TYR A 100 2.49 -8.51 4.43
CA TYR A 100 1.19 -9.19 4.35
C TYR A 100 0.54 -8.96 2.99
N ARG A 101 0.22 -10.05 2.28
CA ARG A 101 -0.44 -10.03 0.96
C ARG A 101 0.19 -9.07 -0.06
N GLY A 102 1.53 -9.04 -0.11
CA GLY A 102 2.30 -8.18 -1.03
C GLY A 102 2.57 -6.76 -0.53
N VAL A 103 1.96 -6.35 0.59
CA VAL A 103 2.18 -5.05 1.21
C VAL A 103 3.27 -5.15 2.25
N THR A 104 4.23 -4.23 2.21
CA THR A 104 5.32 -4.16 3.18
C THR A 104 5.24 -2.87 3.99
N ARG A 105 5.47 -2.97 5.30
CA ARG A 105 5.57 -1.85 6.24
C ARG A 105 6.75 -2.08 7.16
N ALA A 106 7.41 -1.01 7.59
CA ALA A 106 8.60 -1.14 8.41
C ALA A 106 8.63 -0.08 9.52
N PHE A 107 9.22 -0.47 10.64
CA PHE A 107 9.58 0.41 11.73
C PHE A 107 11.06 0.29 12.03
N GLN A 108 11.67 1.40 12.44
CA GLN A 108 13.03 1.46 12.87
C GLN A 108 13.12 2.29 14.14
N VAL A 109 13.89 1.80 15.11
CA VAL A 109 14.22 2.49 16.35
C VAL A 109 15.73 2.58 16.42
N ASP A 110 16.23 3.80 16.58
CA ASP A 110 17.63 4.08 16.79
C ASP A 110 17.83 4.58 18.22
N PHE A 111 18.68 3.91 18.98
CA PHE A 111 19.11 4.31 20.32
C PHE A 111 20.32 5.23 20.18
N GLN A 112 20.17 6.47 20.65
CA GLN A 112 21.26 7.44 20.79
C GLN A 112 22.01 7.27 22.11
#